data_AF-A0A9W6VD88-F1
#
_entry.id   AF-A0A9W6VD88-F1
#
_cell.length_a   1.000
_cell.length_b   1.000
_cell.length_c   1.000
_cell.angle_alpha   90.00
_cell.angle_beta   90.00
_cell.angle_gamma   90.00
#
_symmetry.space_group_name_H-M   'P 1'
#
loop_
_entity.id
_entity.type
_entity.pdbx_description
1 polymer ?
#
loop_
_entity_poly.entity_id
_entity_poly.type
_entity_poly.pdbx_seq_one_letter_code
_entity_poly.pdbx_strand_id
1 'polypeptide(L)'
;MQLVDWVEAQYPAREFNREAVLFGAATHDIGKTLYVDELSGPGSEHEEAGRELLLAHGVDAELARFAGTHSSWGTPGVGIEDLLVSLADKIWKNKRVSGLEDLVVAELAHASGRAAWEEFMNLDETLTRIGDGAEERLAYQMSYPVRY
;
A
#
# COMPACT_ATOMS: atom_id res chain seq x y z
N MET A 1 0.14 -3.21 11.90
CA MET A 1 -0.51 -2.27 10.96
C MET A 1 -1.84 -2.91 10.59
N GLN A 2 -2.95 -2.20 10.78
CA GLN A 2 -4.30 -2.81 10.82
C GLN A 2 -4.62 -3.74 9.64
N LEU A 3 -4.14 -3.42 8.43
CA LEU A 3 -4.37 -4.23 7.24
C LEU A 3 -3.65 -5.59 7.30
N VAL A 4 -2.35 -5.64 7.59
CA VAL A 4 -1.61 -6.91 7.71
C VAL A 4 -2.04 -7.71 8.93
N ASP A 5 -2.42 -7.03 10.02
CA ASP A 5 -2.98 -7.68 11.22
C ASP A 5 -4.28 -8.42 10.87
N TRP A 6 -5.12 -7.82 10.02
CA TRP A 6 -6.34 -8.45 9.51
C TRP A 6 -6.04 -9.63 8.58
N VAL A 7 -5.09 -9.49 7.64
CA VAL A 7 -4.72 -10.60 6.73
C VAL A 7 -4.22 -11.81 7.52
N GLU A 8 -3.33 -11.62 8.49
CA GLU A 8 -2.83 -12.73 9.31
C GLU A 8 -3.92 -13.41 10.14
N ALA A 9 -4.87 -12.63 10.68
CA ALA A 9 -5.97 -13.18 11.45
C ALA A 9 -6.97 -13.98 10.59
N GLN A 10 -7.25 -13.53 9.37
CA GLN A 10 -8.25 -14.14 8.49
C GLN A 10 -7.69 -15.26 7.61
N TYR A 11 -6.40 -15.21 7.28
CA TYR A 11 -5.75 -16.13 6.34
C TYR A 11 -4.46 -16.71 6.95
N PRO A 12 -4.53 -17.45 8.08
CA PRO A 12 -3.35 -17.91 8.81
C PRO A 12 -2.48 -18.92 8.04
N ALA A 13 -3.04 -19.55 7.01
CA ALA A 13 -2.32 -20.48 6.13
C ALA A 13 -1.63 -19.78 4.96
N ARG A 14 -1.82 -18.47 4.78
CA ARG A 14 -1.25 -17.73 3.66
C ARG A 14 0.15 -17.26 4.01
N GLU A 15 1.12 -17.71 3.22
CA GLU A 15 2.47 -17.17 3.25
C GLU A 15 2.48 -15.83 2.52
N PHE A 16 2.73 -14.75 3.26
CA PHE A 16 3.15 -13.46 2.72
C PHE A 16 4.18 -12.85 3.66
N ASN A 17 5.05 -11.99 3.12
CA ASN A 17 6.07 -11.35 3.94
C ASN A 17 5.52 -10.08 4.62
N ARG A 18 5.03 -10.23 5.85
CA ARG A 18 4.54 -9.12 6.69
C ARG A 18 5.53 -7.96 6.77
N GLU A 19 6.79 -8.25 7.07
CA GLU A 19 7.82 -7.21 7.25
C GLU A 19 8.08 -6.47 5.95
N ALA A 20 8.02 -7.15 4.80
CA ALA A 20 8.13 -6.51 3.49
C ALA A 20 6.96 -5.54 3.22
N VAL A 21 5.73 -5.91 3.56
CA VAL A 21 4.56 -5.03 3.41
C VAL A 21 4.67 -3.82 4.34
N LEU A 22 5.09 -4.01 5.59
CA LEU A 22 5.31 -2.91 6.55
C LEU A 22 6.39 -1.95 6.06
N PHE A 23 7.51 -2.49 5.56
CA PHE A 23 8.57 -1.71 4.95
C PHE A 23 8.05 -0.90 3.76
N GLY A 24 7.42 -1.57 2.78
CA GLY A 24 6.89 -0.93 1.59
C GLY A 24 5.88 0.16 1.92
N ALA A 25 4.93 -0.09 2.83
CA ALA A 25 3.96 0.91 3.26
C ALA A 25 4.64 2.15 3.89
N ALA A 26 5.70 1.95 4.67
CA ALA A 26 6.44 3.04 5.31
C ALA A 26 7.33 3.83 4.34
N THR A 27 7.82 3.21 3.26
CA THR A 27 8.84 3.79 2.38
C THR A 27 8.37 4.06 0.95
N HIS A 28 7.14 3.70 0.56
CA HIS A 28 6.69 3.79 -0.83
C HIS A 28 6.89 5.19 -1.45
N ASP A 29 6.72 6.23 -0.63
CA ASP A 29 6.81 7.64 -1.03
C ASP A 29 8.18 8.28 -0.74
N ILE A 30 9.21 7.50 -0.37
CA ILE A 30 10.51 8.04 0.08
C ILE A 30 11.20 8.91 -0.98
N GLY A 31 10.95 8.69 -2.26
CA GLY A 31 11.48 9.52 -3.34
C GLY A 31 10.99 10.97 -3.32
N LYS A 32 9.90 11.29 -2.60
CA LYS A 32 9.45 12.67 -2.37
C LYS A 32 10.44 13.49 -1.54
N THR A 33 11.40 12.84 -0.89
CA THR A 33 12.55 13.52 -0.28
C THR A 33 13.51 14.13 -1.31
N LEU A 34 13.54 13.59 -2.53
CA LEU A 34 14.31 14.09 -3.67
C LEU A 34 13.46 15.01 -4.57
N TYR A 35 12.16 14.70 -4.71
CA TYR A 35 11.18 15.45 -5.51
C TYR A 35 10.15 16.12 -4.60
N VAL A 36 10.61 17.11 -3.86
CA VAL A 36 9.82 17.74 -2.80
C VAL A 36 8.50 18.35 -3.30
N ASP A 37 8.46 18.89 -4.51
CA ASP A 37 7.25 19.46 -5.12
C ASP A 37 6.09 18.46 -5.18
N GLU A 38 6.37 17.15 -5.25
CA GLU A 38 5.38 16.06 -5.27
C GLU A 38 4.82 15.71 -3.88
N LEU A 39 5.29 16.35 -2.80
CA LEU A 39 4.69 16.21 -1.46
C LEU A 39 3.26 16.78 -1.40
N SER A 40 2.99 17.82 -2.20
CA SER A 40 1.69 18.50 -2.27
C SER A 40 1.19 18.70 -3.69
N GLY A 41 2.06 18.58 -4.70
CA GLY A 41 1.72 18.67 -6.11
C GLY A 41 1.50 17.30 -6.75
N PRO A 42 0.95 17.27 -7.98
CA PRO A 42 0.93 16.05 -8.79
C PRO A 42 2.34 15.67 -9.23
N GLY A 43 2.58 14.38 -9.45
CA GLY A 43 3.84 13.87 -9.96
C GLY A 43 4.00 12.37 -9.72
N SER A 44 5.02 11.79 -10.34
CA SER A 44 5.38 10.37 -10.23
C SER A 44 6.89 10.14 -10.29
N GLU A 45 7.70 11.20 -10.32
CA GLU A 45 9.17 11.05 -10.38
C GLU A 45 9.71 10.43 -9.09
N HIS A 46 9.02 10.62 -7.96
CA HIS A 46 9.36 9.99 -6.69
C HIS A 46 9.36 8.45 -6.73
N GLU A 47 8.65 7.82 -7.65
CA GLU A 47 8.48 6.36 -7.66
C GLU A 47 9.81 5.67 -8.00
N GLU A 48 10.36 5.95 -9.18
CA GLU A 48 11.64 5.38 -9.59
C GLU A 48 12.80 5.95 -8.76
N ALA A 49 12.78 7.25 -8.45
CA ALA A 49 13.82 7.85 -7.63
C ALA A 49 13.84 7.30 -6.20
N GLY A 50 12.68 6.98 -5.63
CA GLY A 50 12.58 6.33 -4.32
C GLY A 50 13.17 4.91 -4.35
N ARG A 51 12.92 4.15 -5.42
CA ARG A 51 13.51 2.83 -5.63
C ARG A 51 15.04 2.92 -5.73
N GLU A 52 15.55 3.80 -6.58
CA GLU A 52 17.00 4.03 -6.75
C GLU A 52 17.67 4.48 -5.46
N LEU A 53 17.02 5.37 -4.69
CA LEU A 53 17.51 5.82 -3.39
C LEU A 53 17.67 4.65 -2.41
N LEU A 54 16.67 3.80 -2.27
CA LEU A 54 16.73 2.63 -1.38
C LEU A 54 17.85 1.67 -1.80
N LEU A 55 17.99 1.39 -3.10
CA LEU A 55 19.06 0.55 -3.64
C LEU A 55 20.45 1.14 -3.36
N ALA A 56 20.63 2.44 -3.56
CA ALA A 56 21.88 3.13 -3.27
C ALA A 56 22.28 3.06 -1.77
N HIS A 57 21.29 2.92 -0.89
CA HIS A 57 21.47 2.70 0.54
C HIS A 57 21.60 1.23 0.96
N GLY A 58 21.68 0.29 0.00
CA GLY A 58 21.90 -1.12 0.24
C GLY A 58 20.65 -1.90 0.66
N VAL A 59 19.46 -1.34 0.45
CA VAL A 59 18.20 -2.07 0.60
C VAL A 59 18.09 -3.10 -0.52
N ASP A 60 17.63 -4.30 -0.18
CA ASP A 60 17.41 -5.37 -1.15
C ASP A 60 16.40 -4.96 -2.24
N ALA A 61 16.65 -5.38 -3.48
CA ALA A 61 15.82 -5.02 -4.62
C ALA A 61 14.35 -5.45 -4.46
N GLU A 62 14.10 -6.57 -3.79
CA GLU A 62 12.74 -7.03 -3.49
C GLU A 62 12.01 -6.02 -2.61
N LEU A 63 12.66 -5.42 -1.62
CA LEU A 63 12.03 -4.41 -0.77
C LEU A 63 11.96 -3.05 -1.45
N ALA A 64 13.02 -2.67 -2.17
CA ALA A 64 13.10 -1.37 -2.84
C ALA A 64 12.02 -1.22 -3.93
N ARG A 65 11.58 -2.32 -4.56
CA ARG A 65 10.56 -2.29 -5.63
C ARG A 65 9.28 -1.58 -5.21
N PHE A 66 8.88 -1.66 -3.93
CA PHE A 66 7.62 -1.08 -3.47
C PHE A 66 7.56 0.44 -3.66
N ALA A 67 8.70 1.13 -3.64
CA ALA A 67 8.72 2.56 -3.98
C ALA A 67 8.31 2.82 -5.43
N GLY A 68 8.70 1.93 -6.36
CA GLY A 68 8.37 2.04 -7.78
C GLY A 68 7.07 1.36 -8.22
N THR A 69 6.52 0.40 -7.46
CA THR A 69 5.37 -0.42 -7.89
C THR A 69 4.04 -0.03 -7.25
N HIS A 70 4.03 0.76 -6.18
CA HIS A 70 2.82 1.04 -5.39
C HIS A 70 1.70 1.79 -6.13
N SER A 71 2.01 2.39 -7.28
CA SER A 71 1.07 3.07 -8.19
C SER A 71 0.59 2.16 -9.35
N SER A 72 1.26 1.03 -9.56
CA SER A 72 1.25 0.25 -10.82
C SER A 72 0.93 -1.24 -10.61
N TRP A 73 -0.17 -1.51 -9.89
CA TRP A 73 -0.63 -2.86 -9.52
C TRP A 73 -1.24 -3.70 -10.64
N GLY A 74 -1.34 -3.18 -11.87
CA GLY A 74 -1.86 -3.92 -13.04
C GLY A 74 -0.78 -4.59 -13.91
N THR A 75 0.48 -4.57 -13.46
CA THR A 75 1.63 -5.02 -14.24
C THR A 75 2.01 -6.48 -13.92
N PRO A 76 2.62 -7.22 -14.86
CA PRO A 76 3.12 -8.57 -14.58
C PRO A 76 4.13 -8.55 -13.44
N GLY A 77 4.05 -9.54 -12.53
CA GLY A 77 4.95 -9.67 -11.39
C GLY A 77 4.49 -8.96 -10.11
N VAL A 78 3.34 -8.29 -10.12
CA VAL A 78 2.69 -7.77 -8.91
C VAL A 78 2.19 -8.94 -8.05
N GLY A 79 2.78 -9.09 -6.86
CA GLY A 79 2.36 -10.08 -5.86
C GLY A 79 1.39 -9.51 -4.84
N ILE A 80 0.94 -10.35 -3.90
CA ILE A 80 0.05 -9.92 -2.82
C ILE A 80 0.68 -8.82 -1.96
N GLU A 81 1.99 -8.86 -1.71
CA GLU A 81 2.67 -7.84 -0.94
C GLU A 81 2.58 -6.47 -1.62
N ASP A 82 2.77 -6.41 -2.95
CA ASP A 82 2.65 -5.19 -3.74
C ASP A 82 1.21 -4.63 -3.72
N LEU A 83 0.21 -5.52 -3.80
CA LEU A 83 -1.19 -5.15 -3.68
C LEU A 83 -1.52 -4.60 -2.29
N LEU A 84 -1.00 -5.22 -1.23
CA LEU A 84 -1.22 -4.76 0.15
C LEU A 84 -0.53 -3.43 0.44
N VAL A 85 0.67 -3.18 -0.11
CA VAL A 85 1.34 -1.87 -0.03
C VAL A 85 0.53 -0.80 -0.77
N SER A 86 0.10 -1.10 -2.00
CA SER A 86 -0.74 -0.20 -2.78
C SER A 86 -2.05 0.11 -2.05
N LEU A 87 -2.68 -0.90 -1.48
CA LEU A 87 -3.94 -0.77 -0.74
C LEU A 87 -3.75 0.06 0.53
N ALA A 88 -2.64 -0.12 1.24
CA ALA A 88 -2.28 0.67 2.42
C ALA A 88 -2.15 2.16 2.08
N ASP A 89 -1.49 2.54 0.98
CA ASP A 89 -1.43 3.95 0.52
C ASP A 89 -2.83 4.50 0.27
N LYS A 90 -3.68 3.77 -0.46
CA LYS A 90 -5.01 4.29 -0.80
C LYS A 90 -5.89 4.42 0.45
N ILE A 91 -5.95 3.39 1.29
CA ILE A 91 -6.86 3.39 2.44
C ILE A 91 -6.40 4.30 3.57
N TRP A 92 -5.11 4.61 3.68
CA TRP A 92 -4.60 5.55 4.68
C TRP A 92 -5.33 6.91 4.63
N LYS A 93 -5.66 7.37 3.41
CA LYS A 93 -6.45 8.58 3.09
C LYS A 93 -7.93 8.30 2.78
N ASN A 94 -8.44 7.14 3.15
CA ASN A 94 -9.79 6.66 2.83
C ASN A 94 -10.15 6.68 1.33
N LYS A 95 -9.15 6.48 0.46
CA LYS A 95 -9.38 6.36 -0.98
C LYS A 95 -9.70 4.91 -1.34
N ARG A 96 -10.89 4.68 -1.89
CA ARG A 96 -11.33 3.39 -2.43
C ARG A 96 -10.99 3.29 -3.92
N VAL A 97 -10.47 2.14 -4.35
CA VAL A 97 -10.03 1.91 -5.73
C VAL A 97 -10.48 0.51 -6.16
N SER A 98 -11.64 0.43 -6.81
CA SER A 98 -12.29 -0.85 -7.15
C SER A 98 -11.35 -1.82 -7.87
N GLY A 99 -10.61 -1.36 -8.89
CA GLY A 99 -9.70 -2.25 -9.63
C GLY A 99 -8.55 -2.81 -8.79
N LEU A 100 -8.09 -2.11 -7.75
CA LEU A 100 -7.09 -2.62 -6.81
C LEU A 100 -7.74 -3.58 -5.80
N GLU A 101 -8.91 -3.22 -5.29
CA GLU A 101 -9.67 -4.03 -4.35
C GLU A 101 -10.09 -5.37 -4.97
N ASP A 102 -10.49 -5.39 -6.25
CA ASP A 102 -10.83 -6.60 -6.99
C ASP A 102 -9.65 -7.57 -7.10
N LEU A 103 -8.44 -7.06 -7.33
CA LEU A 103 -7.21 -7.87 -7.38
C LEU A 103 -6.91 -8.48 -6.00
N VAL A 104 -7.05 -7.70 -4.93
CA VAL A 104 -6.88 -8.18 -3.56
C VAL A 104 -7.93 -9.24 -3.23
N VAL A 105 -9.19 -9.02 -3.57
CA VAL A 105 -10.27 -10.00 -3.37
C VAL A 105 -9.98 -11.30 -4.12
N ALA A 106 -9.53 -11.23 -5.37
CA ALA A 106 -9.19 -12.42 -6.15
C ALA A 106 -8.06 -13.23 -5.48
N GLU A 107 -7.02 -12.54 -5.01
CA GLU A 107 -5.90 -13.15 -4.29
C GLU A 107 -6.32 -13.79 -2.96
N LEU A 108 -7.22 -13.15 -2.21
CA LEU A 108 -7.72 -13.67 -0.95
C LEU A 108 -8.65 -14.87 -1.15
N ALA A 109 -9.54 -14.80 -2.15
CA ALA A 109 -10.45 -15.89 -2.49
C ALA A 109 -9.68 -17.13 -2.96
N HIS A 110 -8.62 -16.94 -3.74
CA HIS A 110 -7.73 -18.02 -4.12
C HIS A 110 -7.04 -18.66 -2.90
N ALA A 111 -6.58 -17.85 -1.95
CA ALA A 111 -5.89 -18.34 -0.76
C ALA A 111 -6.81 -19.05 0.26
N SER A 112 -8.05 -18.58 0.42
CA SER A 112 -8.99 -19.10 1.41
C SER A 112 -9.90 -20.20 0.88
N GLY A 113 -10.09 -20.27 -0.44
CA GLY A 113 -11.10 -21.10 -1.10
C GLY A 113 -12.54 -20.59 -0.93
N ARG A 114 -12.75 -19.41 -0.33
CA ARG A 114 -14.08 -18.79 -0.18
C ARG A 114 -14.53 -18.15 -1.50
N ALA A 115 -15.82 -17.82 -1.58
CA ALA A 115 -16.33 -17.10 -2.73
C ALA A 115 -15.84 -15.64 -2.74
N ALA A 116 -15.59 -15.09 -3.92
CA ALA A 116 -15.11 -13.71 -4.07
C ALA A 116 -16.01 -12.66 -3.40
N TRP A 117 -17.33 -12.87 -3.37
CA TRP A 117 -18.25 -11.96 -2.69
C TRP A 117 -18.09 -11.98 -1.16
N GLU A 118 -17.73 -13.12 -0.57
CA GLU A 118 -17.45 -13.22 0.88
C GLU A 118 -16.18 -12.43 1.21
N GLU A 119 -15.14 -12.57 0.38
CA GLU A 119 -13.89 -11.84 0.58
C GLU A 119 -14.02 -10.35 0.31
N PHE A 120 -14.85 -9.97 -0.66
CA PHE A 120 -15.21 -8.57 -0.87
C PHE A 120 -15.87 -7.97 0.38
N MET A 121 -16.83 -8.65 1.00
CA MET A 121 -17.49 -8.17 2.22
C MET A 121 -16.50 -8.03 3.38
N ASN A 122 -15.61 -9.02 3.58
CA ASN A 122 -14.58 -8.97 4.63
C ASN A 122 -13.59 -7.82 4.41
N LEU A 123 -13.18 -7.60 3.15
CA LEU A 123 -12.30 -6.52 2.77
C LEU A 123 -12.98 -5.16 2.97
N ASP A 124 -14.23 -5.01 2.51
CA ASP A 124 -14.99 -3.76 2.61
C ASP A 124 -15.20 -3.32 4.05
N GLU A 125 -15.57 -4.23 4.95
CA GLU A 125 -15.70 -3.94 6.38
C GLU A 125 -14.38 -3.46 6.99
N THR A 126 -13.28 -4.13 6.61
CA THR A 126 -11.94 -3.79 7.09
C THR A 126 -11.46 -2.43 6.59
N LEU A 127 -11.64 -2.17 5.29
CA LEU A 127 -11.26 -0.89 4.67
C LEU A 127 -12.09 0.26 5.23
N THR A 128 -13.40 0.06 5.44
CA THR A 128 -14.28 1.05 6.08
C THR A 128 -13.74 1.42 7.46
N ARG A 129 -13.48 0.43 8.32
CA ARG A 129 -12.95 0.66 9.67
C ARG A 129 -11.59 1.36 9.69
N ILE A 130 -10.69 1.06 8.75
CA ILE A 130 -9.39 1.74 8.64
C ILE A 130 -9.59 3.19 8.14
N GLY A 131 -10.48 3.36 7.17
CA GLY A 131 -10.81 4.62 6.53
C GLY A 131 -11.47 5.63 7.46
N ASP A 132 -12.24 5.18 8.45
CA ASP A 132 -12.93 6.04 9.43
C ASP A 132 -11.98 7.01 10.15
N GLY A 133 -10.73 6.60 10.39
CA GLY A 133 -9.72 7.46 11.03
C GLY A 133 -8.89 8.32 10.06
N ALA A 134 -9.25 8.40 8.78
CA ALA A 134 -8.44 9.10 7.78
C ALA A 134 -8.53 10.62 7.90
N GLU A 135 -9.68 11.15 8.33
CA GLU A 135 -9.87 12.59 8.49
C GLU A 135 -8.89 13.15 9.53
N GLU A 136 -8.72 12.49 10.68
CA GLU A 136 -7.77 12.92 11.71
C GLU A 136 -6.32 12.82 11.22
N ARG A 137 -5.98 11.76 10.47
CA ARG A 137 -4.62 11.59 9.90
C ARG A 137 -4.29 12.70 8.91
N LEU A 138 -5.23 13.04 8.02
CA LEU A 138 -5.07 14.10 7.05
C LEU A 138 -5.03 15.48 7.73
N ALA A 139 -5.88 15.72 8.73
CA ALA A 139 -5.84 16.95 9.52
C ALA A 139 -4.50 17.14 10.22
N TYR A 140 -3.94 16.07 10.80
CA TYR A 140 -2.60 16.07 11.37
C TYR A 140 -1.54 16.40 10.32
N GLN A 141 -1.55 15.74 9.16
CA GLN A 141 -0.61 16.04 8.07
C GLN A 141 -0.68 17.50 7.62
N MET A 142 -1.89 18.04 7.43
CA MET A 142 -2.11 19.43 7.02
C MET A 142 -1.62 20.47 8.05
N SER A 143 -1.45 20.07 9.33
CA SER A 143 -0.87 20.96 10.35
C SER A 143 0.64 21.19 10.18
N TYR A 144 1.31 20.43 9.30
CA TYR A 144 2.72 20.55 8.96
C TYR A 144 2.90 20.85 7.45
N PRO A 145 2.51 22.05 6.99
CA PRO A 145 2.62 22.39 5.57
C PRO A 145 4.08 22.44 5.13
N VAL A 146 4.35 21.89 3.94
CA VAL A 146 5.65 22.03 3.28
C VAL A 146 5.84 23.50 2.88
N ARG A 147 6.92 24.10 3.35
CA ARG A 147 7.31 25.47 2.99
C ARG A 147 8.45 25.39 1.99
N TYR A 148 8.26 25.98 0.82
CA TYR A 148 9.29 26.20 -0.20
C TYR A 148 9.78 27.64 -0.12
#